data_AF-A0A0S8BXV1-F1
#
_entry.id   AF-A0A0S8BXV1-F1
#
_cell.length_a   1.000
_cell.length_b   1.000
_cell.length_c   1.000
_cell.angle_alpha   90.00
_cell.angle_beta   90.00
_cell.angle_gamma   90.00
#
_symmetry.space_group_name_H-M   'P 1'
#
loop_
_entity.id
_entity.type
_entity.pdbx_description
1 polymer ?
#
loop_
_entity_poly.entity_id
_entity_poly.type
_entity_poly.pdbx_seq_one_letter_code
_entity_poly.pdbx_strand_id
1 'polypeptide(L)' 'MVVTETYDLKELAKLLNWNPAHCKVILKQLGADPTQPIDEETAAKVAQRIRRQWPPHAA' A
#
# COMPACT_ATOMS: atom_id res chain seq x y z
N MET A 1 7.70 16.61 -11.90
CA MET A 1 7.23 15.36 -12.52
C MET A 1 6.62 14.54 -11.40
N VAL A 2 5.29 14.50 -11.30
CA VAL A 2 4.62 13.63 -10.32
C VAL A 2 4.66 12.24 -10.93
N VAL A 3 5.70 11.49 -10.59
CA VAL A 3 5.75 10.06 -10.87
C VAL A 3 4.70 9.48 -9.93
N THR A 4 3.51 9.18 -10.44
CA THR A 4 2.54 8.36 -9.72
C THR A 4 3.16 6.99 -9.59
N GLU A 5 3.94 6.78 -8.53
CA GLU A 5 4.51 5.48 -8.21
C GLU A 5 3.35 4.56 -7.86
N THR A 6 3.11 3.60 -8.75
CA THR A 6 2.19 2.50 -8.49
C THR A 6 2.96 1.35 -7.86
N TYR A 7 2.47 0.86 -6.74
CA TYR A 7 3.09 -0.22 -5.98
C TYR A 7 2.35 -1.53 -6.20
N ASP A 8 3.07 -2.62 -6.38
CA ASP A 8 2.46 -3.95 -6.28
C ASP A 8 2.15 -4.30 -4.83
N LEU A 9 1.19 -5.20 -4.61
CA LEU A 9 0.86 -5.72 -3.28
C LEU A 9 2.10 -6.24 -2.52
N LYS A 10 3.02 -6.88 -3.24
CA LYS A 10 4.25 -7.43 -2.67
C LYS A 10 5.22 -6.33 -2.27
N GLU A 11 5.37 -5.29 -3.08
CA GLU A 11 6.20 -4.13 -2.78
C GLU A 11 5.60 -3.32 -1.63
N LEU A 12 4.30 -3.06 -1.65
CA LEU A 12 3.59 -2.42 -0.55
C LEU A 12 3.75 -3.20 0.75
N ALA A 13 3.63 -4.53 0.73
CA ALA A 13 3.83 -5.37 1.91
C ALA A 13 5.28 -5.34 2.40
N LYS A 14 6.25 -5.19 1.50
CA LYS A 14 7.68 -5.09 1.84
C LYS A 14 8.04 -3.72 2.43
N LEU A 15 7.54 -2.62 1.84
CA LEU A 15 7.66 -1.24 2.35
C LEU A 15 6.93 -1.07 3.69
N LEU A 16 5.65 -1.48 3.65
CA LEU A 16 4.94 -2.25 4.65
C LEU A 16 5.77 -2.73 5.83
N ASN A 17 6.74 -3.60 5.58
CA ASN A 17 7.21 -4.64 6.50
C ASN A 17 6.03 -5.40 7.16
N TRP A 18 4.97 -5.64 6.38
CA TRP A 18 3.69 -6.22 6.81
C TRP A 18 3.34 -7.45 5.98
N ASN A 19 2.45 -8.29 6.48
CA ASN A 19 2.07 -9.52 5.78
C ASN A 19 1.25 -9.19 4.51
N PRO A 20 1.66 -9.66 3.30
CA PRO A 20 0.93 -9.40 2.05
C PRO A 20 -0.52 -9.87 2.10
N ALA A 21 -0.82 -10.94 2.82
CA ALA A 21 -2.20 -11.40 3.02
C ALA A 21 -3.07 -10.36 3.73
N HIS A 22 -2.54 -9.66 4.73
CA HIS A 22 -3.28 -8.60 5.41
C HIS A 22 -3.37 -7.34 4.54
N CYS A 23 -2.32 -6.95 3.81
CA CYS A 23 -2.41 -5.87 2.83
C CYS A 23 -3.51 -6.16 1.81
N LYS A 24 -3.63 -7.40 1.34
CA LYS A 24 -4.68 -7.85 0.41
C LYS A 24 -6.07 -7.67 0.98
N VAL A 25 -6.28 -8.03 2.25
CA VAL A 25 -7.58 -7.86 2.92
C VAL A 25 -7.94 -6.38 3.04
N ILE A 26 -6.97 -5.54 3.41
CA ILE A 26 -7.20 -4.10 3.60
C ILE A 26 -7.44 -3.40 2.26
N LEU A 27 -6.69 -3.76 1.21
CA LEU A 27 -6.93 -3.30 -0.15
C LEU A 27 -8.35 -3.62 -0.60
N LYS A 28 -8.78 -4.88 -0.42
CA LYS A 28 -10.16 -5.27 -0.70
C LYS A 28 -11.20 -4.49 0.12
N GLN A 29 -10.91 -4.21 1.39
CA GLN A 29 -11.78 -3.37 2.24
C GLN A 29 -11.85 -1.91 1.77
N LEU A 30 -10.79 -1.42 1.13
CA LEU A 30 -10.73 -0.09 0.53
C LEU A 30 -11.33 -0.03 -0.88
N GLY A 31 -11.74 -1.18 -1.45
CA GLY A 31 -12.23 -1.27 -2.82
C GLY A 31 -11.12 -1.28 -3.88
N ALA A 32 -9.87 -1.48 -3.46
CA ALA A 32 -8.74 -1.59 -4.37
C ALA A 32 -8.47 -3.06 -4.73
N ASP A 33 -8.21 -3.31 -6.01
CA ASP A 33 -7.91 -4.65 -6.50
C ASP A 33 -6.45 -5.02 -6.19
N PRO A 34 -6.20 -6.12 -5.45
CA PRO A 34 -4.84 -6.53 -5.09
C PRO A 34 -4.03 -7.09 -6.26
N THR A 35 -4.67 -7.26 -7.42
CA THR A 35 -4.06 -7.67 -8.70
C THR A 35 -3.72 -6.48 -9.58
N GLN A 36 -4.19 -5.28 -9.22
CA GLN A 36 -3.90 -4.04 -9.92
C GLN A 36 -2.78 -3.26 -9.24
N PRO A 37 -2.06 -2.42 -10.00
CA PRO A 37 -1.13 -1.45 -9.43
C PRO A 37 -1.84 -0.61 -8.36
N ILE A 38 -1.24 -0.53 -7.17
CA ILE A 38 -1.77 0.22 -6.03
C ILE A 38 -1.20 1.63 -6.10
N ASP A 39 -2.06 2.62 -6.31
CA ASP A 39 -1.65 4.02 -6.25
C ASP A 39 -1.16 4.41 -4.85
N GLU A 40 -0.31 5.44 -4.79
CA GLU A 40 0.21 5.99 -3.54
C GLU A 40 -0.92 6.33 -2.53
N GLU A 41 -2.05 6.86 -3.00
CA GLU A 41 -3.20 7.17 -2.14
C GLU A 41 -3.76 5.91 -1.46
N THR A 42 -3.90 4.83 -2.23
CA THR A 42 -4.40 3.55 -1.71
C THR A 42 -3.37 2.94 -0.76
N ALA A 43 -2.09 2.99 -1.10
CA ALA A 43 -1.00 2.55 -0.24
C ALA A 43 -0.97 3.30 1.10
N ALA A 44 -1.17 4.62 1.07
CA ALA A 44 -1.28 5.46 2.27
C ALA A 44 -2.49 5.08 3.13
N LYS A 45 -3.64 4.82 2.52
CA LYS A 45 -4.84 4.34 3.23
C LYS A 45 -4.61 2.98 3.89
N VAL A 46 -3.92 2.05 3.21
CA VAL A 46 -3.55 0.74 3.78
C VAL A 46 -2.63 0.94 4.99
N ALA A 47 -1.61 1.77 4.86
CA ALA A 47 -0.67 2.08 5.92
C ALA A 47 -1.35 2.71 7.15
N GLN A 48 -2.25 3.67 6.92
CA GLN A 48 -3.04 4.31 7.98
C GLN A 48 -3.93 3.29 8.70
N ARG A 49 -4.55 2.36 7.97
CA ARG A 49 -5.37 1.27 8.53
C ARG A 49 -4.57 0.34 9.44
N ILE A 50 -3.34 0.01 9.07
CA ILE A 50 -2.43 -0.79 9.91
C ILE A 50 -1.66 0.05 10.94
N ARG A 51 -1.98 1.34 11.06
CA ARG A 51 -1.32 2.31 11.96
C ARG A 51 0.19 2.36 11.81
N ARG A 52 0.68 2.30 10.58
CA ARG A 52 2.10 2.32 10.26
C ARG A 52 2.50 3.62 9.56
N GLN A 53 3.76 4.01 9.72
CA GLN A 53 4.30 5.20 9.05
C GLN A 53 4.33 4.99 7.54
N TRP A 54 3.78 5.97 6.83
CA TRP A 54 3.79 6.11 5.38
C TRP A 54 3.88 7.61 5.07
N PRO A 55 4.62 8.03 4.03
CA PRO A 55 5.38 7.23 3.05
C PRO A 55 6.71 6.67 3.59
N PRO A 56 7.22 5.54 3.04
CA PRO A 56 8.49 4.91 3.43
C PRO A 56 9.73 5.72 3.01
N HIS A 57 9.54 6.76 2.18
CA HIS A 57 10.58 7.68 1.69
C HIS A 57 10.70 8.98 2.49
N ALA A 58 10.03 9.11 3.64
CA ALA A 58 10.22 10.26 4.54
C ALA A 58 11.48 10.08 5.41
N ALA A 59 12.66 9.98 4.79
CA ALA A 59 13.97 10.16 5.42
C ALA A 59 15.03 10.52 4.36
#